data_AF-A0A1C3HMH2-F1
#
_entry.id   AF-A0A1C3HMH2-F1
#
_cell.length_a   1.000
_cell.length_b   1.000
_cell.length_c   1.000
_cell.angle_alpha   90.00
_cell.angle_beta   90.00
_cell.angle_gamma   90.00
#
_symmetry.space_group_name_H-M   'P 1'
#
loop_
_entity.id
_entity.type
_entity.pdbx_description
1 polymer ?
#
loop_
_entity_poly.entity_id
_entity_poly.type
_entity_poly.pdbx_seq_one_letter_code
_entity_poly.pdbx_strand_id
1 'polypeptide(L)'
;MDNKKKFLSKEEKLIILIDKYICAEYKQEDDIFTYKLYLILVGYHLKYFYSGNCYSSSTINIDNIMQMFCGLFKCMKSNFISNLQNKEFLFLQLTALVDYIEGNQVRLEQVYIELKAQYEKREITNRIKNKSDIRKRVRL
;
A
#
# COMPACT_ATOMS: atom_id res chain seq x y z
N MET A 1 -19.23 29.24 -4.67
CA MET A 1 -19.05 27.79 -4.49
C MET A 1 -17.57 27.49 -4.67
N ASP A 2 -16.86 27.35 -3.55
CA ASP A 2 -15.41 27.14 -3.58
C ASP A 2 -15.10 25.76 -4.13
N ASN A 3 -14.47 25.74 -5.30
CA ASN A 3 -13.94 24.54 -5.92
C ASN A 3 -12.66 24.11 -5.19
N LYS A 4 -12.78 23.75 -3.90
CA LYS A 4 -11.68 23.18 -3.10
C LYS A 4 -11.39 21.80 -3.68
N LYS A 5 -10.30 21.72 -4.46
CA LYS A 5 -9.69 20.47 -4.90
C LYS A 5 -9.45 19.60 -3.65
N LYS A 6 -10.32 18.62 -3.40
CA LYS A 6 -10.23 17.76 -2.21
C LYS A 6 -8.95 16.94 -2.33
N PHE A 7 -7.93 17.29 -1.56
CA PHE A 7 -6.70 16.52 -1.49
C PHE A 7 -6.98 15.24 -0.72
N LEU A 8 -6.94 14.11 -1.43
CA LEU A 8 -7.10 12.80 -0.83
C LEU A 8 -5.87 12.44 0.03
N SER A 9 -6.12 11.87 1.20
CA SER A 9 -5.05 11.30 2.04
C SER A 9 -4.38 10.10 1.35
N LYS A 10 -3.25 9.64 1.89
CA LYS A 10 -2.57 8.45 1.35
C LYS A 10 -3.45 7.21 1.54
N GLU A 11 -4.15 7.14 2.66
CA GLU A 11 -5.13 6.10 3.00
C GLU A 11 -6.32 6.11 2.03
N GLU A 12 -6.93 7.26 1.78
CA GLU A 12 -8.03 7.40 0.81
C GLU A 12 -7.59 7.00 -0.61
N LYS A 13 -6.38 7.38 -1.02
CA LYS A 13 -5.80 6.96 -2.30
C LYS A 13 -5.57 5.45 -2.38
N LEU A 14 -5.12 4.84 -1.29
CA LEU A 14 -4.94 3.39 -1.21
C LEU A 14 -6.29 2.67 -1.28
N ILE A 15 -7.32 3.16 -0.59
CA ILE A 15 -8.68 2.60 -0.69
C ILE A 15 -9.19 2.62 -2.14
N ILE A 16 -9.02 3.74 -2.86
CA ILE A 16 -9.40 3.82 -4.29
C ILE A 16 -8.59 2.84 -5.16
N LEU A 17 -7.30 2.69 -4.87
CA LEU A 17 -6.45 1.73 -5.60
C LEU A 17 -6.95 0.29 -5.40
N ILE A 18 -7.29 -0.07 -4.17
CA ILE A 18 -7.80 -1.40 -3.83
C ILE A 18 -9.17 -1.63 -4.46
N ASP A 19 -10.09 -0.67 -4.35
CA ASP A 19 -11.43 -0.76 -4.98
C ASP A 19 -11.30 -1.00 -6.49
N LYS A 20 -10.45 -0.23 -7.18
CA LYS A 20 -10.16 -0.43 -8.62
C LYS A 20 -9.55 -1.79 -8.92
N TYR A 21 -8.61 -2.25 -8.10
CA TYR A 21 -7.98 -3.56 -8.27
C TYR A 21 -9.00 -4.69 -8.13
N ILE A 22 -9.84 -4.63 -7.09
CA ILE A 22 -10.93 -5.57 -6.86
C ILE A 22 -11.88 -5.59 -8.06
N CYS A 23 -12.30 -4.42 -8.56
CA CYS A 23 -13.19 -4.31 -9.73
C CYS A 23 -12.61 -4.96 -10.99
N ALA A 24 -11.29 -4.84 -11.20
CA ALA A 24 -10.64 -5.29 -12.42
C ALA A 24 -10.26 -6.77 -12.39
N GLU A 25 -9.82 -7.27 -11.24
CA GLU A 25 -9.08 -8.54 -11.15
C GLU A 25 -9.81 -9.62 -10.34
N TYR A 26 -10.83 -9.27 -9.55
CA TYR A 26 -11.48 -10.27 -8.71
C TYR A 26 -12.17 -11.36 -9.53
N LYS A 27 -11.81 -12.61 -9.23
CA LYS A 27 -12.47 -13.83 -9.68
C LYS A 27 -12.62 -14.76 -8.50
N GLN A 28 -13.80 -15.35 -8.33
CA GLN A 28 -14.11 -16.21 -7.17
C GLN A 28 -13.16 -17.41 -7.03
N GLU A 29 -12.56 -17.86 -8.14
CA GLU A 29 -11.68 -19.01 -8.21
C GLU A 29 -10.17 -18.64 -8.17
N ASP A 30 -9.82 -17.35 -8.00
CA ASP A 30 -8.41 -16.90 -7.93
C ASP A 30 -7.85 -17.12 -6.50
N ASP A 31 -7.17 -18.24 -6.31
CA ASP A 31 -6.55 -18.67 -5.06
C ASP A 31 -5.41 -17.76 -4.58
N ILE A 32 -4.82 -16.97 -5.48
CA ILE A 32 -3.74 -16.03 -5.17
C ILE A 32 -4.20 -14.58 -5.09
N PHE A 33 -5.50 -14.29 -5.24
CA PHE A 33 -6.05 -12.93 -5.19
C PHE A 33 -5.65 -12.20 -3.89
N THR A 34 -5.90 -12.84 -2.75
CA THR A 34 -5.59 -12.27 -1.43
C THR A 34 -4.10 -12.03 -1.24
N TYR A 35 -3.26 -12.92 -1.79
CA TYR A 35 -1.81 -12.72 -1.78
C TYR A 35 -1.38 -11.52 -2.65
N LYS A 36 -1.94 -11.37 -3.85
CA LYS A 36 -1.69 -10.18 -4.70
C LYS A 36 -2.14 -8.89 -4.00
N LEU A 37 -3.28 -8.92 -3.31
CA LEU A 37 -3.76 -7.79 -2.53
C LEU A 37 -2.80 -7.43 -1.39
N TYR A 38 -2.23 -8.43 -0.71
CA TYR A 38 -1.16 -8.21 0.27
C TYR A 38 0.06 -7.51 -0.37
N LEU A 39 0.52 -7.97 -1.55
CA LEU A 39 1.65 -7.34 -2.25
C LEU A 39 1.37 -5.87 -2.61
N ILE A 40 0.12 -5.54 -2.98
CA ILE A 40 -0.30 -4.15 -3.22
C ILE A 40 -0.16 -3.31 -1.95
N LEU A 41 -0.62 -3.83 -0.80
CA LEU A 41 -0.47 -3.13 0.49
C LEU A 41 1.01 -2.88 0.82
N VAL A 42 1.85 -3.89 0.69
CA VAL A 42 3.30 -3.77 0.99
C VAL A 42 3.97 -2.78 0.06
N GLY A 43 3.73 -2.88 -1.25
CA GLY A 43 4.30 -1.95 -2.23
C GLY A 43 3.86 -0.51 -1.99
N TYR A 44 2.59 -0.30 -1.63
CA TYR A 44 2.09 1.03 -1.30
C TYR A 44 2.70 1.55 0.00
N HIS A 45 2.80 0.70 1.04
CA HIS A 45 3.43 1.01 2.31
C HIS A 45 4.86 1.50 2.13
N LEU A 46 5.70 0.71 1.44
CA LEU A 46 7.09 1.04 1.17
C LEU A 46 7.23 2.37 0.41
N LYS A 47 6.38 2.59 -0.59
CA LYS A 47 6.48 3.78 -1.45
C LYS A 47 6.02 5.06 -0.76
N TYR A 48 4.94 5.01 0.01
CA TYR A 48 4.25 6.22 0.46
C TYR A 48 4.29 6.44 1.97
N PHE A 49 4.47 5.40 2.78
CA PHE A 49 4.42 5.50 4.25
C PHE A 49 5.79 5.29 4.89
N TYR A 50 6.56 4.31 4.42
CA TYR A 50 7.87 3.95 4.97
C TYR A 50 8.86 5.12 4.98
N SER A 51 8.99 5.85 3.86
CA SER A 51 9.91 6.99 3.77
C SER A 51 9.54 8.18 4.67
N GLY A 52 8.28 8.27 5.11
CA GLY A 52 7.79 9.30 6.02
C GLY A 52 7.72 8.86 7.48
N ASN A 53 8.28 7.69 7.82
CA ASN A 53 8.14 7.02 9.11
C ASN A 53 6.68 6.80 9.54
N CYS A 54 5.73 6.77 8.60
CA CYS A 54 4.33 6.47 8.89
C CYS A 54 4.13 4.95 8.91
N TYR A 55 3.39 4.45 9.90
CA TYR A 55 3.13 3.01 10.08
C TYR A 55 4.43 2.19 10.05
N SER A 56 5.45 2.60 10.80
CA SER A 56 6.79 1.98 10.74
C SER A 56 7.44 1.83 12.13
N SER A 57 6.60 1.87 13.18
CA SER A 57 7.06 1.88 14.57
C SER A 57 7.44 0.50 15.09
N SER A 58 6.93 -0.59 14.49
CA SER A 58 7.27 -1.95 14.88
C SER A 58 8.51 -2.44 14.15
N THR A 59 9.29 -3.27 14.83
CA THR A 59 10.38 -4.05 14.22
C THR A 59 9.87 -5.23 13.40
N ILE A 60 8.61 -5.65 13.62
CA ILE A 60 7.90 -6.65 12.83
C ILE A 60 7.14 -5.91 11.74
N ASN A 61 7.40 -6.24 10.48
CA ASN A 61 6.84 -5.49 9.36
C ASN A 61 5.35 -5.79 9.14
N ILE A 62 4.86 -6.97 9.51
CA ILE A 62 3.42 -7.25 9.50
C ILE A 62 2.65 -6.33 10.45
N ASP A 63 3.16 -6.04 11.64
CA ASP A 63 2.48 -5.11 12.55
C ASP A 63 2.35 -3.72 11.91
N ASN A 64 3.35 -3.30 11.16
CA ASN A 64 3.34 -2.04 10.43
C ASN A 64 2.25 -2.04 9.34
N ILE A 65 2.07 -3.15 8.62
CA ILE A 65 0.95 -3.33 7.69
C ILE A 65 -0.40 -3.32 8.43
N MET A 66 -0.51 -3.99 9.57
CA MET A 66 -1.74 -3.99 10.38
C MET A 66 -2.07 -2.60 10.95
N GLN A 67 -1.07 -1.82 11.35
CA GLN A 67 -1.25 -0.43 11.74
C GLN A 67 -1.75 0.45 10.58
N MET A 68 -1.18 0.28 9.38
CA MET A 68 -1.66 0.94 8.17
C MET A 68 -3.12 0.54 7.88
N PHE A 69 -3.44 -0.74 8.04
CA PHE A 69 -4.78 -1.28 7.85
C PHE A 69 -5.80 -0.64 8.80
N CYS A 70 -5.47 -0.48 10.08
CA CYS A 70 -6.26 0.29 11.04
C CYS A 70 -6.50 1.74 10.57
N GLY A 71 -5.51 2.37 9.93
CA GLY A 71 -5.64 3.67 9.28
C GLY A 71 -6.67 3.67 8.15
N LEU A 72 -6.63 2.65 7.27
CA LEU A 72 -7.61 2.48 6.20
C LEU A 72 -9.03 2.36 6.78
N PHE A 73 -9.24 1.50 7.78
CA PHE A 73 -10.56 1.32 8.41
C PHE A 73 -11.12 2.60 9.02
N LYS A 74 -10.27 3.47 9.56
CA LYS A 74 -10.70 4.80 10.04
C LYS A 74 -11.18 5.69 8.89
N CYS A 75 -10.46 5.73 7.78
CA CYS A 75 -10.89 6.47 6.59
C CYS A 75 -12.17 5.89 5.98
N MET A 76 -12.34 4.56 6.07
CA MET A 76 -13.51 3.86 5.55
C MET A 76 -14.81 4.20 6.29
N LYS A 77 -14.74 4.52 7.59
CA LYS A 77 -15.92 4.95 8.38
C LYS A 77 -16.38 6.38 8.08
N SER A 78 -15.69 7.12 7.21
CA SER A 78 -16.03 8.50 6.84
C SER A 78 -16.92 8.59 5.60
N ASN A 79 -17.51 9.76 5.33
CA ASN A 79 -18.30 10.06 4.12
C ASN A 79 -17.54 9.82 2.79
N PHE A 80 -16.25 9.47 2.83
CA PHE A 80 -15.46 9.09 1.66
C PHE A 80 -15.99 7.83 0.96
N ILE A 81 -16.52 6.86 1.72
CA ILE A 81 -16.96 5.56 1.18
C ILE A 81 -18.27 5.63 0.40
N SER A 82 -19.11 6.66 0.60
CA SER A 82 -20.41 6.73 -0.09
C SER A 82 -20.30 6.71 -1.61
N ASN A 83 -19.11 7.02 -2.14
CA ASN A 83 -18.84 7.13 -3.58
C ASN A 83 -18.07 5.93 -4.16
N LEU A 84 -17.76 4.90 -3.36
CA LEU A 84 -17.09 3.69 -3.84
C LEU A 84 -18.10 2.74 -4.46
N GLN A 85 -17.77 2.20 -5.63
CA GLN A 85 -18.67 1.38 -6.43
C GLN A 85 -18.99 0.04 -5.74
N ASN A 86 -18.00 -0.54 -5.04
CA ASN A 86 -18.08 -1.89 -4.47
C ASN A 86 -17.82 -1.91 -2.96
N LYS A 87 -18.32 -0.91 -2.21
CA LYS A 87 -18.02 -0.73 -0.78
C LYS A 87 -18.16 -2.00 0.07
N GLU A 88 -19.23 -2.77 -0.09
CA GLU A 88 -19.48 -3.99 0.70
C GLU A 88 -18.48 -5.09 0.35
N PHE A 89 -18.19 -5.22 -0.95
CA PHE A 89 -17.26 -6.19 -1.45
C PHE A 89 -15.80 -5.84 -1.09
N LEU A 90 -15.46 -4.55 -1.09
CA LEU A 90 -14.19 -4.04 -0.56
C LEU A 90 -14.00 -4.46 0.91
N PHE A 91 -15.01 -4.27 1.76
CA PHE A 91 -14.93 -4.70 3.16
C PHE A 91 -14.72 -6.21 3.28
N LEU A 92 -15.45 -7.02 2.49
CA LEU A 92 -15.28 -8.47 2.49
C LEU A 92 -13.84 -8.89 2.13
N GLN A 93 -13.28 -8.30 1.07
CA GLN A 93 -11.91 -8.62 0.64
C GLN A 93 -10.86 -8.14 1.64
N LEU A 94 -11.09 -7.02 2.30
CA LEU A 94 -10.22 -6.53 3.35
C LEU A 94 -10.28 -7.45 4.59
N THR A 95 -11.46 -7.91 5.01
CA THR A 95 -11.57 -8.89 6.10
C THR A 95 -10.85 -10.20 5.75
N ALA A 96 -11.08 -10.75 4.55
CA ALA A 96 -10.39 -11.96 4.10
C ALA A 96 -8.86 -11.80 4.07
N LEU A 97 -8.37 -10.59 3.79
CA LEU A 97 -6.95 -10.28 3.85
C LEU A 97 -6.40 -10.30 5.29
N VAL A 98 -7.16 -9.84 6.28
CA VAL A 98 -6.75 -9.93 7.70
C VAL A 98 -6.60 -11.38 8.11
N ASP A 99 -7.61 -12.21 7.81
CA ASP A 99 -7.59 -13.64 8.13
C ASP A 99 -6.42 -14.34 7.45
N TYR A 100 -6.14 -13.98 6.18
CA TYR A 100 -4.99 -14.48 5.45
C TYR A 100 -3.65 -14.06 6.08
N ILE A 101 -3.53 -12.81 6.54
CA ILE A 101 -2.31 -12.33 7.21
C ILE A 101 -2.10 -13.08 8.52
N GLU A 102 -3.15 -13.24 9.32
CA GLU A 102 -3.10 -13.96 10.59
C GLU A 102 -2.66 -15.42 10.39
N GLY A 103 -3.19 -16.10 9.37
CA GLY A 103 -2.81 -17.47 9.05
C GLY A 103 -1.42 -17.65 8.42
N ASN A 104 -0.76 -16.58 7.98
CA ASN A 104 0.48 -16.67 7.17
C ASN A 104 1.62 -15.75 7.66
N GLN A 105 1.61 -15.32 8.92
CA GLN A 105 2.51 -14.27 9.42
C GLN A 105 3.99 -14.48 9.07
N VAL A 106 4.57 -15.64 9.39
CA VAL A 106 6.00 -15.90 9.13
C VAL A 106 6.35 -15.77 7.65
N ARG A 107 5.51 -16.32 6.77
CA ARG A 107 5.71 -16.26 5.32
C ARG A 107 5.60 -14.83 4.81
N LEU A 108 4.60 -14.09 5.26
CA LEU A 108 4.35 -12.73 4.78
C LEU A 108 5.38 -11.73 5.30
N GLU A 109 5.92 -11.95 6.50
CA GLU A 109 7.04 -11.16 7.03
C GLU A 109 8.27 -11.31 6.13
N GLN A 110 8.59 -12.54 5.72
CA GLN A 110 9.67 -12.81 4.78
C GLN A 110 9.45 -12.12 3.42
N VAL A 111 8.22 -12.19 2.89
CA VAL A 111 7.86 -11.50 1.64
C VAL A 111 8.04 -9.99 1.76
N TYR A 112 7.63 -9.40 2.89
CA TYR A 112 7.84 -7.97 3.14
C TYR A 112 9.33 -7.62 3.15
N ILE A 113 10.16 -8.38 3.87
CA ILE A 113 11.61 -8.15 3.97
C ILE A 113 12.26 -8.15 2.58
N GLU A 114 11.89 -9.12 1.74
CA GLU A 114 12.40 -9.20 0.37
C GLU A 114 11.98 -8.00 -0.48
N LEU A 115 10.70 -7.61 -0.43
CA LEU A 115 10.21 -6.43 -1.16
C LEU A 115 10.86 -5.14 -0.67
N LYS A 116 11.09 -5.02 0.64
CA LYS A 116 11.79 -3.88 1.25
C LYS A 116 13.22 -3.79 0.73
N ALA A 117 13.97 -4.89 0.74
CA ALA A 117 15.33 -4.93 0.22
C ALA A 117 15.40 -4.53 -1.26
N GLN A 118 14.45 -5.01 -2.08
CA GLN A 118 14.34 -4.62 -3.49
C GLN A 118 14.03 -3.13 -3.66
N TYR A 119 13.10 -2.60 -2.86
CA TYR A 119 12.74 -1.18 -2.85
C TYR A 119 13.93 -0.29 -2.47
N GLU A 120 14.65 -0.62 -1.40
CA GLU A 120 15.81 0.14 -0.93
C GLU A 120 16.95 0.11 -1.94
N LYS A 121 17.24 -1.06 -2.54
CA LYS A 121 18.21 -1.18 -3.63
C LYS A 121 17.85 -0.27 -4.81
N ARG A 122 16.56 -0.22 -5.19
CA ARG A 122 16.06 0.65 -6.27
C ARG A 122 16.24 2.13 -5.92
N GLU A 123 15.87 2.52 -4.71
CA GLU A 123 16.01 3.91 -4.25
C GLU A 123 17.46 4.39 -4.22
N ILE A 124 18.38 3.56 -3.73
CA ILE A 124 19.83 3.84 -3.76
C ILE A 124 20.30 4.00 -5.21
N THR A 125 19.92 3.08 -6.09
CA THR A 125 20.30 3.12 -7.51
C THR A 125 19.81 4.40 -8.18
N ASN A 126 18.57 4.80 -7.92
CA ASN A 126 17.98 6.03 -8.46
C ASN A 126 18.73 7.27 -7.96
N ARG A 127 19.07 7.33 -6.67
CA ARG A 127 19.86 8.43 -6.08
C ARG A 127 21.24 8.55 -6.71
N ILE A 128 21.90 7.42 -6.98
CA ILE A 128 23.23 7.41 -7.64
C ILE A 128 23.13 7.94 -9.07
N LYS A 129 22.18 7.44 -9.87
CA LYS A 129 21.97 7.90 -11.26
C LYS A 129 21.69 9.40 -11.32
N ASN A 130 20.73 9.89 -10.53
CA ASN A 130 20.40 11.30 -10.48
C ASN A 130 21.60 12.18 -10.09
N LYS A 131 22.43 11.74 -9.13
CA LYS A 131 23.65 12.45 -8.72
C LYS A 131 24.75 12.43 -9.80
N SER A 132 24.81 11.40 -10.64
CA SER A 132 25.72 11.36 -11.79
C SER A 132 25.28 12.29 -12.92
N ASP A 133 23.98 12.42 -13.16
CA ASP A 133 23.44 13.31 -14.20
C ASP A 133 23.59 14.79 -13.85
N ILE A 134 23.39 15.15 -12.58
CA ILE A 134 23.65 16.52 -12.09
C ILE A 134 25.13 16.90 -12.29
N ARG A 135 26.07 15.99 -12.00
CA ARG A 135 27.50 16.25 -12.20
C ARG A 135 27.91 16.43 -13.66
N LYS A 136 27.21 15.79 -14.60
CA LYS A 136 27.47 15.98 -16.04
C LYS A 136 26.97 17.35 -16.53
N ARG A 137 25.83 17.82 -16.02
CA ARG A 137 25.25 19.13 -16.41
C ARG A 137 26.03 20.34 -15.90
N VAL A 138 26.77 20.20 -14.80
CA VAL A 138 27.59 21.28 -14.22
C VAL A 138 28.98 21.39 -14.87
N ARG A 139 29.38 20.42 -15.70
CA ARG A 139 30.68 20.39 -16.38
C ARG A 139 30.63 20.87 -17.84
N LEU A 140 29.56 21.58 -18.23
CA LEU A 140 29.40 22.28 -19.50
C LEU A 140 29.31 23.78 -19.21
#